data_AF-A0A8T3P4N8-F1
#
_entry.id   AF-A0A8T3P4N8-F1
#
_cell.length_a   1.000
_cell.length_b   1.000
_cell.length_c   1.000
_cell.angle_alpha   90.00
_cell.angle_beta   90.00
_cell.angle_gamma   90.00
#
_symmetry.space_group_name_H-M   'P 1'
#
loop_
_entity.id
_entity.type
_entity.pdbx_description
1 polymer ?
#
loop_
_entity_poly.entity_id
_entity_poly.type
_entity_poly.pdbx_seq_one_letter_code
_entity_poly.pdbx_strand_id
1 'polypeptide(L)'
;MQQRHGRTSIHNRLSAHGELFEACFTRRDANPATRLRSVQGLHNWRHLLGGVVLLLLLLGQPAYAATINVNERCTLVRAINAANTDTRARGVCKRGRGADRIVMRPHSRQILTRVHNTIFGPTGLPVIRSPIAIFGYGSTIMRRPGAPGFRIFAVAASGRLTLGRLNVRNGFAPKLGGGGIRSLGALTMTKVAFNGNRALGSGGGFWAQNIVTVTNSTFAGNRGFCPPTLVPVICNGGAGFYSTGQVFGGQIAPAALTVNTSTFTANAAGGQGGGMQVNGAATVNDSTLADNVAQQGGAMAVGTALANVINDALSAAKTVQRTWAAAASAPMASVEITNTTLTDNVATRSGGGLVVGDGSDLTLNNTVISGNTAPRGREAVAQAGSFVEVDNANTIGFGGSAGVVGFAPGQTDDIAPRPPTDPTPGAPPPPVGALAPPTPPAEPPPPRVAPAPSPMPPPPDSVPLPAPLIPRDPVSPPGPPSPPDPGPPPNDGPPANNGPSPGDGTPSDNAPPSGGGGGTPDNGPPPDNEPPLNDDGPSNNPPLGNGSPDPPDAPELPGAPPPDNMSAPDGGAAA
;
A
#
# COMPACT_ATOMS: atom_id res chain seq x y z
N MET A 1 33.83 -58.31 49.72
CA MET A 1 33.43 -58.66 48.33
C MET A 1 33.81 -57.51 47.41
N GLN A 2 34.63 -57.80 46.39
CA GLN A 2 34.89 -57.09 45.10
C GLN A 2 35.20 -55.57 45.11
N GLN A 3 36.49 -55.19 44.99
CA GLN A 3 37.26 -54.76 43.77
C GLN A 3 36.94 -53.30 43.35
N ARG A 4 37.78 -52.26 43.46
CA ARG A 4 39.21 -51.97 43.13
C ARG A 4 39.63 -52.24 41.67
N HIS A 5 39.64 -51.18 40.85
CA HIS A 5 40.70 -50.72 39.93
C HIS A 5 40.29 -49.30 39.46
N GLY A 6 41.12 -48.25 39.45
CA GLY A 6 42.56 -48.16 39.25
C GLY A 6 42.81 -47.41 37.93
N ARG A 7 42.76 -46.06 37.98
CA ARG A 7 43.12 -45.17 36.87
C ARG A 7 44.64 -45.03 36.79
N THR A 8 45.21 -45.36 35.64
CA THR A 8 46.53 -44.94 35.13
C THR A 8 46.30 -44.54 33.67
N SER A 9 46.53 -43.29 33.24
CA SER A 9 47.80 -42.57 33.06
C SER A 9 48.33 -42.68 31.61
N ILE A 10 48.26 -41.56 30.90
CA ILE A 10 49.26 -41.00 29.97
C ILE A 10 49.64 -41.86 28.74
N HIS A 11 49.16 -41.49 27.55
CA HIS A 11 49.96 -41.16 26.34
C HIS A 11 49.07 -40.89 25.11
N ASN A 12 49.43 -39.84 24.35
CA ASN A 12 49.08 -39.57 22.96
C ASN A 12 47.66 -39.07 22.62
N ARG A 13 47.54 -37.74 22.47
CA ARG A 13 47.20 -37.06 21.18
C ARG A 13 47.01 -35.56 21.42
N LEU A 14 48.13 -34.86 21.57
CA LEU A 14 48.26 -33.40 21.52
C LEU A 14 49.67 -33.10 20.99
N SER A 15 49.80 -33.03 19.67
CA SER A 15 50.87 -32.34 18.91
C SER A 15 50.81 -32.76 17.45
N ALA A 16 50.06 -32.00 16.65
CA ALA A 16 50.26 -31.84 15.21
C ALA A 16 49.26 -30.78 14.72
N HIS A 17 49.73 -29.86 13.89
CA HIS A 17 48.99 -28.71 13.30
C HIS A 17 49.03 -27.39 14.09
N GLY A 18 50.16 -27.14 14.74
CA GLY A 18 50.54 -25.83 15.27
C GLY A 18 51.78 -25.22 14.60
N GLU A 19 52.06 -25.50 13.33
CA GLU A 19 53.07 -24.82 12.52
C GLU A 19 52.68 -24.98 11.04
N LEU A 20 52.38 -23.86 10.33
CA LEU A 20 52.38 -23.68 8.85
C LEU A 20 51.55 -22.47 8.35
N PHE A 21 51.41 -21.36 9.09
CA PHE A 21 50.78 -20.14 8.55
C PHE A 21 51.42 -18.81 8.98
N GLU A 22 52.74 -18.82 9.23
CA GLU A 22 53.56 -17.64 9.61
C GLU A 22 54.88 -17.63 8.82
N ALA A 23 54.82 -17.84 7.50
CA ALA A 23 56.01 -17.85 6.64
C ALA A 23 55.75 -17.34 5.20
N CYS A 24 55.04 -16.20 5.05
CA CYS A 24 54.98 -15.53 3.74
C CYS A 24 55.01 -13.99 3.77
N PHE A 25 55.31 -13.35 4.91
CA PHE A 25 55.35 -11.88 4.97
C PHE A 25 56.48 -11.29 5.84
N THR A 26 57.70 -11.81 5.70
CA THR A 26 58.91 -11.14 6.25
C THR A 26 60.16 -11.46 5.43
N ARG A 27 60.25 -10.92 4.19
CA ARG A 27 61.53 -10.69 3.50
C ARG A 27 61.33 -9.82 2.26
N ARG A 28 61.37 -8.49 2.42
CA ARG A 28 61.90 -7.56 1.40
C ARG A 28 61.97 -6.13 1.92
N ASP A 29 62.93 -5.88 2.81
CA ASP A 29 63.60 -4.58 2.89
C ASP A 29 65.10 -4.81 2.75
N ALA A 30 65.62 -4.51 1.55
CA ALA A 30 67.01 -4.10 1.27
C ALA A 30 67.29 -4.13 -0.24
N ASN A 31 66.95 -3.07 -0.98
CA ASN A 31 67.79 -2.65 -2.11
C ASN A 31 67.54 -1.17 -2.52
N PRO A 32 68.47 -0.23 -2.27
CA PRO A 32 68.31 1.19 -2.58
C PRO A 32 68.84 1.51 -3.99
N ALA A 33 68.27 0.92 -5.05
CA ALA A 33 68.77 1.14 -6.42
C ALA A 33 67.73 1.07 -7.55
N THR A 34 66.45 1.31 -7.27
CA THR A 34 65.41 1.40 -8.32
C THR A 34 64.40 2.54 -8.07
N ARG A 35 64.87 3.68 -7.56
CA ARG A 35 64.24 4.97 -7.88
C ARG A 35 64.83 5.43 -9.22
N LEU A 36 63.96 5.79 -10.18
CA LEU A 36 64.25 6.24 -11.56
C LEU A 36 64.12 5.15 -12.63
N ARG A 37 62.89 5.03 -13.18
CA ARG A 37 62.42 4.38 -14.43
C ARG A 37 61.19 3.52 -14.09
N SER A 38 59.98 4.07 -13.98
CA SER A 38 59.08 4.15 -15.15
C SER A 38 57.87 5.07 -14.88
N VAL A 39 58.00 6.37 -15.12
CA VAL A 39 56.87 7.33 -15.12
C VAL A 39 56.11 7.29 -16.47
N GLN A 40 55.98 6.13 -17.09
CA GLN A 40 55.34 5.97 -18.41
C GLN A 40 54.22 4.91 -18.43
N GLY A 41 53.68 4.54 -17.26
CA GLY A 41 52.52 3.65 -17.15
C GLY A 41 51.20 4.34 -16.74
N LEU A 42 51.19 5.65 -16.50
CA LEU A 42 50.03 6.37 -15.93
C LEU A 42 49.05 6.98 -16.96
N HIS A 43 49.26 6.78 -18.26
CA HIS A 43 48.38 7.37 -19.28
C HIS A 43 47.24 6.45 -19.79
N ASN A 44 47.20 5.16 -19.45
CA ASN A 44 46.20 4.23 -20.02
C ASN A 44 44.98 3.92 -19.13
N TRP A 45 44.95 4.38 -17.87
CA TRP A 45 43.80 4.14 -17.00
C TRP A 45 42.63 5.08 -17.31
N ARG A 46 42.89 6.26 -17.89
CA ARG A 46 41.84 7.19 -18.32
C ARG A 46 41.06 6.66 -19.53
N HIS A 47 41.69 5.86 -20.39
CA HIS A 47 41.04 5.21 -21.52
C HIS A 47 40.25 3.95 -21.11
N LEU A 48 40.68 3.23 -20.07
CA LEU A 48 39.93 2.10 -19.51
C LEU A 48 38.73 2.55 -18.66
N LEU A 49 38.88 3.59 -17.83
CA LEU A 49 37.75 4.21 -17.12
C LEU A 49 36.82 4.94 -18.09
N GLY A 50 37.36 5.65 -19.08
CA GLY A 50 36.57 6.25 -20.16
C GLY A 50 35.84 5.20 -20.99
N GLY A 51 36.46 4.04 -21.24
CA GLY A 51 35.87 2.90 -21.94
C GLY A 51 34.77 2.21 -21.13
N VAL A 52 34.95 2.00 -19.82
CA VAL A 52 33.93 1.39 -18.94
C VAL A 52 32.78 2.37 -18.66
N VAL A 53 33.06 3.67 -18.52
CA VAL A 53 32.02 4.72 -18.42
C VAL A 53 31.27 4.86 -19.74
N LEU A 54 31.95 4.83 -20.88
CA LEU A 54 31.31 4.83 -22.21
C LEU A 54 30.52 3.54 -22.44
N LEU A 55 31.02 2.37 -21.99
CA LEU A 55 30.30 1.09 -22.07
C LEU A 55 29.11 1.05 -21.13
N LEU A 56 29.18 1.64 -19.93
CA LEU A 56 28.03 1.82 -19.01
C LEU A 56 27.04 2.89 -19.52
N LEU A 57 27.49 3.90 -20.26
CA LEU A 57 26.65 4.88 -20.95
C LEU A 57 26.02 4.31 -22.25
N LEU A 58 26.65 3.32 -22.88
CA LEU A 58 26.15 2.60 -24.05
C LEU A 58 25.23 1.42 -23.66
N LEU A 59 25.52 0.72 -22.56
CA LEU A 59 24.69 -0.35 -21.98
C LEU A 59 23.54 0.19 -21.10
N GLY A 60 23.62 1.46 -20.71
CA GLY A 60 22.61 2.19 -19.93
C GLY A 60 21.68 3.07 -20.78
N GLN A 61 21.67 2.94 -22.11
CA GLN A 61 20.63 3.56 -22.93
C GLN A 61 19.28 2.98 -22.46
N PRO A 62 18.35 3.78 -21.91
CA PRO A 62 17.05 3.26 -21.52
C PRO A 62 16.41 2.65 -22.77
N ALA A 63 16.12 1.35 -22.70
CA ALA A 63 15.33 0.65 -23.69
C ALA A 63 14.13 1.54 -24.05
N TYR A 64 14.07 1.99 -25.30
CA TYR A 64 13.17 3.01 -25.85
C TYR A 64 11.90 3.28 -25.03
N ALA A 65 11.99 4.21 -24.06
CA ALA A 65 10.88 4.63 -23.24
C ALA A 65 9.85 5.42 -24.08
N ALA A 66 8.60 4.97 -24.18
CA ALA A 66 7.59 5.81 -24.84
C ALA A 66 7.26 7.01 -23.94
N THR A 67 7.24 8.21 -24.52
CA THR A 67 6.70 9.40 -23.85
C THR A 67 5.22 9.58 -24.18
N ILE A 68 4.37 9.48 -23.16
CA ILE A 68 2.91 9.58 -23.25
C ILE A 68 2.46 10.89 -22.58
N ASN A 69 2.00 11.84 -23.38
CA ASN A 69 1.57 13.15 -22.89
C ASN A 69 0.10 13.11 -22.48
N VAL A 70 -0.19 13.49 -21.23
CA VAL A 70 -1.54 13.60 -20.70
C VAL A 70 -2.21 14.86 -21.22
N ASN A 71 -3.43 14.73 -21.74
CA ASN A 71 -4.27 15.83 -22.21
C ASN A 71 -5.77 15.48 -22.03
N GLU A 72 -6.68 16.29 -22.57
CA GLU A 72 -8.13 16.04 -22.45
C GLU A 72 -8.57 14.69 -23.02
N ARG A 73 -7.95 14.25 -24.12
CA ARG A 73 -8.29 12.98 -24.75
C ARG A 73 -7.49 11.82 -24.15
N CYS A 74 -6.18 12.00 -23.97
CA CYS A 74 -5.31 11.04 -23.28
C CYS A 74 -5.25 11.37 -21.78
N THR A 75 -6.30 10.98 -21.05
CA THR A 75 -6.36 11.19 -19.60
C THR A 75 -5.28 10.37 -18.87
N LEU A 76 -4.97 10.71 -17.62
CA LEU A 76 -3.98 9.97 -16.83
C LEU A 76 -4.31 8.46 -16.73
N VAL A 77 -5.59 8.11 -16.56
CA VAL A 77 -6.07 6.72 -16.56
C VAL A 77 -5.71 6.02 -17.88
N ARG A 78 -5.95 6.67 -19.01
CA ARG A 78 -5.64 6.10 -20.33
C ARG A 78 -4.14 6.00 -20.58
N ALA A 79 -3.37 6.99 -20.12
CA ALA A 79 -1.91 6.99 -20.24
C ALA A 79 -1.29 5.83 -19.44
N ILE A 80 -1.74 5.60 -18.21
CA ILE A 80 -1.30 4.46 -17.39
C ILE A 80 -1.69 3.14 -18.06
N ASN A 81 -2.90 3.01 -18.58
CA ASN A 81 -3.30 1.79 -19.30
C ASN A 81 -2.41 1.55 -20.52
N ALA A 82 -2.15 2.57 -21.35
CA ALA A 82 -1.29 2.44 -22.53
C ALA A 82 0.15 2.04 -22.19
N ALA A 83 0.67 2.52 -21.06
CA ALA A 83 2.00 2.15 -20.55
C ALA A 83 2.05 0.75 -19.92
N ASN A 84 0.97 0.32 -19.27
CA ASN A 84 0.90 -1.03 -18.70
C ASN A 84 0.76 -2.11 -19.77
N THR A 85 0.08 -1.82 -20.88
CA THR A 85 -0.28 -2.82 -21.89
C THR A 85 0.58 -2.77 -23.14
N ASP A 86 1.47 -1.77 -23.27
CA ASP A 86 2.18 -1.49 -24.52
C ASP A 86 1.22 -1.45 -25.72
N THR A 87 0.00 -0.92 -25.55
CA THR A 87 -1.00 -0.74 -26.62
C THR A 87 -1.56 0.67 -26.65
N ARG A 88 -2.14 1.09 -27.78
CA ARG A 88 -2.84 2.38 -27.85
C ARG A 88 -4.14 2.28 -27.05
N ALA A 89 -4.20 2.86 -25.85
CA ALA A 89 -5.43 2.91 -25.08
C ALA A 89 -6.55 3.62 -25.86
N ARG A 90 -7.46 2.82 -26.46
CA ARG A 90 -8.56 3.25 -27.34
C ARG A 90 -8.13 4.17 -28.50
N GLY A 91 -6.92 4.02 -29.02
CA GLY A 91 -6.42 4.81 -30.15
C GLY A 91 -6.02 6.26 -29.85
N VAL A 92 -6.17 6.73 -28.60
CA VAL A 92 -6.01 8.15 -28.25
C VAL A 92 -4.66 8.45 -27.59
N CYS A 93 -4.21 7.58 -26.68
CA CYS A 93 -2.88 7.70 -26.09
C CYS A 93 -1.84 7.05 -26.99
N LYS A 94 -0.63 7.63 -26.99
CA LYS A 94 0.54 6.94 -27.55
C LYS A 94 0.70 5.58 -26.86
N ARG A 95 0.97 4.55 -27.65
CA ARG A 95 1.28 3.20 -27.18
C ARG A 95 2.55 3.23 -26.32
N GLY A 96 2.54 2.52 -25.20
CA GLY A 96 3.72 2.25 -24.38
C GLY A 96 4.76 1.37 -25.07
N ARG A 97 5.98 1.38 -24.57
CA ARG A 97 7.03 0.41 -24.91
C ARG A 97 8.05 0.36 -23.78
N GLY A 98 8.12 -0.77 -23.09
CA GLY A 98 9.14 -0.99 -22.05
C GLY A 98 8.92 -0.08 -20.84
N ALA A 99 9.94 0.71 -20.47
CA ALA A 99 9.87 1.61 -19.32
C ALA A 99 9.31 2.98 -19.75
N ASP A 100 8.03 3.24 -19.53
CA ASP A 100 7.37 4.41 -20.11
C ASP A 100 7.46 5.68 -19.27
N ARG A 101 7.40 6.82 -19.96
CA ARG A 101 7.36 8.17 -19.38
C ARG A 101 6.01 8.80 -19.61
N ILE A 102 5.23 9.00 -18.55
CA ILE A 102 3.99 9.76 -18.58
C ILE A 102 4.29 11.21 -18.20
N VAL A 103 3.92 12.15 -19.06
CA VAL A 103 4.17 13.59 -18.85
C VAL A 103 2.83 14.30 -18.68
N MET A 104 2.67 14.96 -17.53
CA MET A 104 1.49 15.78 -17.26
C MET A 104 1.67 17.18 -17.83
N ARG A 105 0.56 17.83 -18.19
CA ARG A 105 0.55 19.29 -18.43
C ARG A 105 1.01 19.99 -17.16
N PRO A 106 1.96 20.96 -17.22
CA PRO A 106 2.44 21.66 -16.04
C PRO A 106 1.30 22.26 -15.19
N HIS A 107 1.43 22.15 -13.87
CA HIS A 107 0.46 22.67 -12.89
C HIS A 107 -0.99 22.17 -13.07
N SER A 108 -1.20 21.09 -13.81
CA SER A 108 -2.54 20.55 -14.05
C SER A 108 -3.14 19.87 -12.81
N ARG A 109 -4.46 19.75 -12.78
CA ARG A 109 -5.20 19.06 -11.71
C ARG A 109 -5.90 17.82 -12.26
N GLN A 110 -5.56 16.66 -11.71
CA GLN A 110 -6.25 15.40 -11.96
C GLN A 110 -7.15 15.11 -10.76
N ILE A 111 -8.45 15.37 -10.92
CA ILE A 111 -9.44 15.20 -9.86
C ILE A 111 -10.13 13.85 -10.05
N LEU A 112 -9.84 12.91 -9.14
CA LEU A 112 -10.40 11.57 -9.12
C LEU A 112 -11.70 11.57 -8.33
N THR A 113 -12.74 10.96 -8.90
CA THR A 113 -14.11 11.08 -8.39
C THR A 113 -14.76 9.73 -8.08
N ARG A 114 -14.21 8.65 -8.61
CA ARG A 114 -14.74 7.29 -8.50
C ARG A 114 -13.60 6.29 -8.33
N VAL A 115 -13.93 5.13 -7.79
CA VAL A 115 -13.03 3.97 -7.74
C VAL A 115 -12.82 3.47 -9.17
N HIS A 116 -11.57 3.24 -9.56
CA HIS A 116 -11.21 2.65 -10.84
C HIS A 116 -11.07 1.12 -10.73
N ASN A 117 -10.44 0.63 -9.66
CA ASN A 117 -10.29 -0.81 -9.42
C ASN A 117 -10.19 -1.12 -7.92
N THR A 118 -10.27 -2.41 -7.59
CA THR A 118 -10.30 -2.92 -6.20
C THR A 118 -9.25 -4.01 -5.92
N ILE A 119 -8.31 -4.26 -6.83
CA ILE A 119 -7.34 -5.39 -6.76
C ILE A 119 -6.54 -5.36 -5.45
N PHE A 120 -6.11 -4.17 -5.04
CA PHE A 120 -5.42 -3.97 -3.76
C PHE A 120 -6.27 -3.13 -2.79
N GLY A 121 -7.60 -3.27 -2.90
CA GLY A 121 -8.59 -2.37 -2.32
C GLY A 121 -8.91 -1.16 -3.22
N PRO A 122 -9.93 -0.35 -2.87
CA PRO A 122 -10.40 0.75 -3.70
C PRO A 122 -9.30 1.73 -4.10
N THR A 123 -9.06 1.88 -5.40
CA THR A 123 -7.99 2.70 -5.99
C THR A 123 -8.52 3.55 -7.13
N GLY A 124 -8.14 4.83 -7.18
CA GLY A 124 -8.66 5.81 -8.14
C GLY A 124 -8.00 5.80 -9.53
N LEU A 125 -6.84 5.14 -9.67
CA LEU A 125 -6.11 4.97 -10.93
C LEU A 125 -5.90 3.49 -11.25
N PRO A 126 -5.59 3.11 -12.52
CA PRO A 126 -5.19 1.75 -12.83
C PRO A 126 -3.96 1.31 -12.02
N VAL A 127 -3.88 0.02 -11.72
CA VAL A 127 -2.73 -0.57 -11.04
C VAL A 127 -1.49 -0.45 -11.93
N ILE A 128 -0.37 0.00 -11.38
CA ILE A 128 0.93 0.03 -12.06
C ILE A 128 1.48 -1.40 -12.11
N ARG A 129 1.72 -1.92 -13.31
CA ARG A 129 2.18 -3.31 -13.56
C ARG A 129 3.49 -3.39 -14.34
N SER A 130 3.82 -2.34 -15.09
CA SER A 130 5.10 -2.15 -15.79
C SER A 130 5.94 -1.04 -15.11
N PRO A 131 7.21 -0.84 -15.50
CA PRO A 131 7.98 0.32 -15.10
C PRO A 131 7.41 1.61 -15.71
N ILE A 132 6.90 2.50 -14.87
CA ILE A 132 6.30 3.78 -15.28
C ILE A 132 6.92 4.94 -14.52
N ALA A 133 7.37 5.97 -15.24
CA ALA A 133 7.81 7.25 -14.68
C ALA A 133 6.78 8.34 -14.98
N ILE A 134 6.23 8.98 -13.94
CA ILE A 134 5.26 10.08 -14.06
C ILE A 134 5.93 11.41 -13.69
N PHE A 135 6.01 12.32 -14.67
CA PHE A 135 6.55 13.66 -14.51
C PHE A 135 5.39 14.66 -14.42
N GLY A 136 5.17 15.22 -13.23
CA GLY A 136 4.01 16.08 -12.99
C GLY A 136 4.21 17.56 -13.25
N TYR A 137 5.45 18.08 -13.24
CA TYR A 137 5.73 19.51 -13.42
C TYR A 137 4.84 20.42 -12.55
N GLY A 138 4.78 20.15 -11.24
CA GLY A 138 3.95 20.88 -10.28
C GLY A 138 2.47 20.49 -10.28
N SER A 139 2.07 19.52 -11.09
CA SER A 139 0.68 19.04 -11.15
C SER A 139 0.24 18.40 -9.83
N THR A 140 -1.08 18.32 -9.66
CA THR A 140 -1.71 17.67 -8.52
C THR A 140 -2.64 16.55 -8.97
N ILE A 141 -2.51 15.39 -8.34
CA ILE A 141 -3.43 14.27 -8.44
C ILE A 141 -4.14 14.15 -7.09
N MET A 142 -5.46 14.30 -7.09
CA MET A 142 -6.23 14.36 -5.84
C MET A 142 -7.51 13.57 -5.92
N ARG A 143 -7.90 12.99 -4.79
CA ARG A 143 -9.28 12.55 -4.56
C ARG A 143 -10.16 13.76 -4.29
N ARG A 144 -11.33 13.82 -4.93
CA ARG A 144 -12.32 14.89 -4.67
C ARG A 144 -12.90 14.75 -3.25
N PRO A 145 -13.09 15.85 -2.50
CA PRO A 145 -13.91 15.84 -1.29
C PRO A 145 -15.31 15.27 -1.57
N GLY A 146 -15.84 14.44 -0.67
CA GLY A 146 -17.15 13.79 -0.85
C GLY A 146 -17.20 12.62 -1.84
N ALA A 147 -16.14 12.34 -2.60
CA ALA A 147 -16.05 11.10 -3.37
C ALA A 147 -16.02 9.86 -2.44
N PRO A 148 -16.29 8.64 -2.94
CA PRO A 148 -16.02 7.42 -2.20
C PRO A 148 -14.56 7.35 -1.70
N GLY A 149 -14.32 6.57 -0.66
CA GLY A 149 -12.98 6.30 -0.16
C GLY A 149 -12.19 5.44 -1.14
N PHE A 150 -11.09 5.98 -1.67
CA PHE A 150 -10.09 5.23 -2.41
C PHE A 150 -8.71 5.87 -2.31
N ARG A 151 -7.67 5.03 -2.42
CA ARG A 151 -6.29 5.51 -2.56
C ARG A 151 -6.01 6.01 -3.97
N ILE A 152 -4.94 6.79 -4.15
CA ILE A 152 -4.62 7.36 -5.47
C ILE A 152 -3.97 6.31 -6.37
N PHE A 153 -2.88 5.68 -5.92
CA PHE A 153 -2.16 4.66 -6.70
C PHE A 153 -2.10 3.31 -5.99
N ALA A 154 -2.00 2.26 -6.80
CA ALA A 154 -1.55 0.95 -6.37
C ALA A 154 -0.48 0.42 -7.34
N VAL A 155 0.56 -0.20 -6.80
CA VAL A 155 1.67 -0.78 -7.59
C VAL A 155 1.77 -2.26 -7.28
N ALA A 156 1.64 -3.09 -8.32
CA ALA A 156 1.79 -4.53 -8.20
C ALA A 156 3.27 -4.91 -7.95
N ALA A 157 3.53 -6.15 -7.52
CA ALA A 157 4.90 -6.61 -7.24
C ALA A 157 5.83 -6.54 -8.47
N SER A 158 5.28 -6.72 -9.68
CA SER A 158 6.01 -6.55 -10.94
C SER A 158 6.17 -5.09 -11.38
N GLY A 159 5.40 -4.18 -10.79
CA GLY A 159 5.39 -2.77 -11.16
C GLY A 159 6.58 -2.03 -10.56
N ARG A 160 7.00 -0.96 -11.24
CA ARG A 160 7.95 0.03 -10.69
C ARG A 160 7.40 1.41 -10.98
N LEU A 161 7.30 2.25 -9.95
CA LEU A 161 6.73 3.59 -10.11
C LEU A 161 7.77 4.64 -9.73
N THR A 162 8.11 5.49 -10.69
CA THR A 162 8.87 6.71 -10.46
C THR A 162 7.94 7.92 -10.50
N LEU A 163 7.91 8.73 -9.45
CA LEU A 163 7.14 9.98 -9.39
C LEU A 163 8.07 11.17 -9.26
N GLY A 164 7.85 12.19 -10.11
CA GLY A 164 8.67 13.39 -10.14
C GLY A 164 7.83 14.66 -10.17
N ARG A 165 8.15 15.63 -9.30
CA ARG A 165 7.61 17.01 -9.35
C ARG A 165 6.08 17.06 -9.33
N LEU A 166 5.43 16.43 -8.36
CA LEU A 166 3.96 16.37 -8.28
C LEU A 166 3.41 16.26 -6.88
N ASN A 167 2.13 16.58 -6.73
CA ASN A 167 1.39 16.49 -5.47
C ASN A 167 0.39 15.34 -5.51
N VAL A 168 0.37 14.49 -4.49
CA VAL A 168 -0.63 13.44 -4.25
C VAL A 168 -1.44 13.83 -3.02
N ARG A 169 -2.74 14.07 -3.20
CA ARG A 169 -3.58 14.66 -2.15
C ARG A 169 -4.87 13.93 -1.86
N ASN A 170 -5.26 13.96 -0.60
CA ASN A 170 -6.59 13.57 -0.10
C ASN A 170 -7.00 12.12 -0.41
N GLY A 171 -6.06 11.26 -0.81
CA GLY A 171 -6.32 9.84 -0.98
C GLY A 171 -6.82 9.26 0.34
N PHE A 172 -7.78 8.34 0.26
CA PHE A 172 -8.35 7.70 1.45
C PHE A 172 -8.46 6.19 1.24
N ALA A 173 -7.59 5.42 1.87
CA ALA A 173 -7.63 3.95 1.84
C ALA A 173 -8.54 3.42 2.98
N PRO A 174 -9.76 2.93 2.69
CA PRO A 174 -10.62 2.38 3.74
C PRO A 174 -10.20 0.98 4.20
N LYS A 175 -9.31 0.31 3.48
CA LYS A 175 -8.79 -1.03 3.79
C LYS A 175 -7.36 -1.13 3.28
N LEU A 176 -6.51 -1.97 3.88
CA LEU A 176 -5.16 -2.33 3.40
C LEU A 176 -4.10 -1.20 3.39
N GLY A 177 -4.32 -0.06 4.06
CA GLY A 177 -3.30 0.99 4.23
C GLY A 177 -2.90 1.76 2.95
N GLY A 178 -2.01 2.74 3.02
CA GLY A 178 -1.50 3.42 1.82
C GLY A 178 -2.51 4.38 1.19
N GLY A 179 -2.87 5.45 1.89
CA GLY A 179 -3.90 6.41 1.47
C GLY A 179 -3.58 7.12 0.16
N GLY A 180 -2.34 7.55 -0.03
CA GLY A 180 -1.83 8.02 -1.31
C GLY A 180 -1.44 6.84 -2.21
N ILE A 181 -0.51 6.00 -1.75
CA ILE A 181 0.01 4.85 -2.51
C ILE A 181 0.06 3.59 -1.65
N ARG A 182 -0.33 2.47 -2.24
CA ARG A 182 0.05 1.13 -1.77
C ARG A 182 0.96 0.47 -2.80
N SER A 183 2.18 0.10 -2.41
CA SER A 183 3.16 -0.50 -3.33
C SER A 183 3.65 -1.86 -2.85
N LEU A 184 3.59 -2.85 -3.74
CA LEU A 184 4.30 -4.13 -3.59
C LEU A 184 5.59 -4.17 -4.42
N GLY A 185 5.72 -3.24 -5.37
CA GLY A 185 6.89 -3.07 -6.23
C GLY A 185 7.75 -1.87 -5.81
N ALA A 186 8.81 -1.60 -6.58
CA ALA A 186 9.75 -0.53 -6.24
C ALA A 186 9.15 0.87 -6.45
N LEU A 187 9.45 1.78 -5.52
CA LEU A 187 9.08 3.19 -5.58
C LEU A 187 10.30 4.09 -5.64
N THR A 188 10.28 5.07 -6.55
CA THR A 188 11.24 6.18 -6.57
C THR A 188 10.47 7.48 -6.60
N MET A 189 10.76 8.37 -5.65
CA MET A 189 10.03 9.62 -5.46
C MET A 189 11.00 10.79 -5.35
N THR A 190 10.84 11.79 -6.20
CA THR A 190 11.71 12.96 -6.24
C THR A 190 10.90 14.25 -6.38
N LYS A 191 11.06 15.19 -5.46
CA LYS A 191 10.33 16.48 -5.51
C LYS A 191 8.82 16.26 -5.52
N VAL A 192 8.34 15.35 -4.69
CA VAL A 192 6.90 15.08 -4.56
C VAL A 192 6.37 15.53 -3.21
N ALA A 193 5.07 15.82 -3.15
CA ALA A 193 4.39 16.13 -1.91
C ALA A 193 3.18 15.21 -1.69
N PHE A 194 3.12 14.57 -0.54
CA PHE A 194 1.99 13.78 -0.06
C PHE A 194 1.26 14.55 1.03
N ASN A 195 0.08 15.10 0.69
CA ASN A 195 -0.64 16.00 1.60
C ASN A 195 -2.03 15.49 1.93
N GLY A 196 -2.32 15.37 3.22
CA GLY A 196 -3.67 15.05 3.71
C GLY A 196 -4.19 13.68 3.29
N ASN A 197 -3.30 12.73 2.98
CA ASN A 197 -3.71 11.37 2.63
C ASN A 197 -4.02 10.57 3.90
N ARG A 198 -4.99 9.67 3.82
CA ARG A 198 -5.57 8.98 4.97
C ARG A 198 -5.67 7.49 4.71
N ALA A 199 -5.43 6.69 5.74
CA ALA A 199 -5.68 5.26 5.72
C ALA A 199 -6.44 4.83 6.97
N LEU A 200 -7.38 3.89 6.82
CA LEU A 200 -7.76 3.00 7.91
C LEU A 200 -6.65 1.92 7.99
N GLY A 201 -5.81 2.02 9.00
CA GLY A 201 -4.55 1.26 9.16
C GLY A 201 -3.29 2.09 8.86
N SER A 202 -2.22 1.40 8.44
CA SER A 202 -0.88 1.99 8.25
C SER A 202 -0.71 2.78 6.96
N GLY A 203 0.28 3.68 6.92
CA GLY A 203 0.70 4.35 5.67
C GLY A 203 -0.31 5.38 5.16
N GLY A 204 -0.64 6.41 5.96
CA GLY A 204 -1.57 7.46 5.53
C GLY A 204 -1.15 8.10 4.21
N GLY A 205 0.11 8.52 4.10
CA GLY A 205 0.75 8.97 2.87
C GLY A 205 0.97 7.80 1.92
N PHE A 206 1.84 6.86 2.31
CA PHE A 206 1.99 5.61 1.56
C PHE A 206 2.39 4.42 2.42
N TRP A 207 2.07 3.24 1.89
CA TRP A 207 2.45 1.94 2.40
C TRP A 207 3.28 1.25 1.32
N ALA A 208 4.46 0.75 1.67
CA ALA A 208 5.31 0.07 0.71
C ALA A 208 5.92 -1.21 1.29
N GLN A 209 5.98 -2.20 0.41
CA GLN A 209 6.79 -3.39 0.48
C GLN A 209 7.80 -3.28 -0.67
N ASN A 210 9.05 -3.75 -0.46
CA ASN A 210 10.20 -3.59 -1.38
C ASN A 210 11.00 -2.27 -1.22
N ILE A 211 11.89 -2.01 -2.19
CA ILE A 211 12.80 -0.85 -2.25
C ILE A 211 12.01 0.45 -2.42
N VAL A 212 12.32 1.41 -1.57
CA VAL A 212 11.75 2.76 -1.61
C VAL A 212 12.88 3.78 -1.56
N THR A 213 12.92 4.66 -2.55
CA THR A 213 13.80 5.83 -2.55
C THR A 213 12.98 7.11 -2.56
N VAL A 214 13.23 7.97 -1.58
CA VAL A 214 12.58 9.26 -1.40
C VAL A 214 13.66 10.34 -1.37
N THR A 215 13.50 11.37 -2.20
CA THR A 215 14.47 12.46 -2.27
C THR A 215 13.78 13.80 -2.43
N ASN A 216 14.18 14.78 -1.63
CA ASN A 216 13.68 16.15 -1.74
C ASN A 216 12.15 16.20 -1.77
N SER A 217 11.49 15.53 -0.82
CA SER A 217 10.04 15.33 -0.85
C SER A 217 9.40 15.69 0.49
N THR A 218 8.10 15.96 0.47
CA THR A 218 7.35 16.40 1.65
C THR A 218 6.18 15.47 1.93
N PHE A 219 6.01 15.06 3.18
CA PHE A 219 4.87 14.30 3.67
C PHE A 219 4.21 15.12 4.78
N ALA A 220 3.08 15.76 4.47
CA ALA A 220 2.43 16.68 5.40
C ALA A 220 0.97 16.30 5.70
N GLY A 221 0.60 16.32 6.98
CA GLY A 221 -0.80 16.17 7.38
C GLY A 221 -1.41 14.80 7.06
N ASN A 222 -0.59 13.77 6.83
CA ASN A 222 -1.10 12.44 6.50
C ASN A 222 -1.54 11.71 7.77
N ARG A 223 -2.53 10.83 7.66
CA ARG A 223 -3.15 10.18 8.82
C ARG A 223 -3.27 8.66 8.64
N GLY A 224 -2.73 7.92 9.59
CA GLY A 224 -2.98 6.49 9.76
C GLY A 224 -3.95 6.30 10.91
N PHE A 225 -5.19 5.91 10.62
CA PHE A 225 -6.21 5.74 11.65
C PHE A 225 -6.30 4.28 12.09
N CYS A 226 -6.08 4.05 13.39
CA CYS A 226 -6.15 2.74 14.02
C CYS A 226 -7.23 2.75 15.10
N PRO A 227 -8.47 2.34 14.77
CA PRO A 227 -9.52 2.23 15.77
C PRO A 227 -9.15 1.14 16.79
N PRO A 228 -9.49 1.31 18.09
CA PRO A 228 -9.18 0.33 19.14
C PRO A 228 -9.80 -1.05 18.92
N THR A 229 -10.83 -1.14 18.05
CA THR A 229 -11.60 -2.36 17.79
C THR A 229 -11.01 -3.24 16.69
N LEU A 230 -9.98 -2.80 15.97
CA LEU A 230 -9.27 -3.65 15.02
C LEU A 230 -8.15 -4.39 15.76
N VAL A 231 -8.20 -5.72 15.71
CA VAL A 231 -7.21 -6.64 16.31
C VAL A 231 -5.76 -6.18 16.07
N PRO A 232 -4.87 -6.35 17.08
CA PRO A 232 -3.57 -5.66 17.19
C PRO A 232 -2.51 -5.99 16.11
N VAL A 233 -2.84 -6.79 15.09
CA VAL A 233 -1.88 -7.32 14.10
C VAL A 233 -1.79 -6.47 12.82
N ILE A 234 -2.72 -5.53 12.57
CA ILE A 234 -2.79 -4.77 11.29
C ILE A 234 -2.50 -3.27 11.45
N CYS A 235 -2.23 -2.82 12.68
CA CYS A 235 -2.10 -1.40 13.01
C CYS A 235 -0.68 -1.06 13.50
N ASN A 236 0.23 -0.94 12.53
CA ASN A 236 1.65 -0.70 12.80
C ASN A 236 2.04 0.79 12.65
N GLY A 237 1.10 1.67 12.25
CA GLY A 237 1.33 3.11 12.21
C GLY A 237 1.95 3.66 10.91
N GLY A 238 2.87 4.63 10.99
CA GLY A 238 3.49 5.24 9.81
C GLY A 238 2.56 6.16 9.04
N ALA A 239 2.08 7.26 9.65
CA ALA A 239 1.06 8.08 9.01
C ALA A 239 1.57 8.84 7.80
N GLY A 240 2.79 9.38 7.82
CA GLY A 240 3.48 9.80 6.61
C GLY A 240 3.82 8.59 5.76
N PHE A 241 4.51 7.62 6.36
CA PHE A 241 5.05 6.46 5.66
C PHE A 241 5.16 5.20 6.52
N TYR A 242 4.81 4.04 5.93
CA TYR A 242 5.05 2.72 6.48
C TYR A 242 5.88 1.84 5.51
N SER A 243 7.08 1.41 5.94
CA SER A 243 7.93 0.42 5.27
C SER A 243 7.83 -0.95 5.95
N THR A 244 7.45 -1.99 5.21
CA THR A 244 7.37 -3.34 5.79
C THR A 244 8.74 -3.97 6.08
N GLY A 245 9.82 -3.48 5.47
CA GLY A 245 11.13 -4.14 5.53
C GLY A 245 11.19 -5.51 4.85
N GLN A 246 10.11 -5.92 4.17
CA GLN A 246 9.98 -7.21 3.51
C GLN A 246 10.03 -7.04 1.99
N VAL A 247 10.60 -8.04 1.32
CA VAL A 247 10.59 -8.12 -0.15
C VAL A 247 9.51 -9.11 -0.58
N PHE A 248 8.75 -8.80 -1.63
CA PHE A 248 7.74 -9.73 -2.16
C PHE A 248 8.39 -10.73 -3.13
N GLY A 249 8.14 -12.03 -2.95
CA GLY A 249 8.42 -13.06 -3.96
C GLY A 249 9.88 -13.47 -4.17
N GLY A 250 10.67 -13.63 -3.09
CA GLY A 250 12.00 -14.26 -3.18
C GLY A 250 13.09 -13.43 -3.88
N GLN A 251 12.86 -12.13 -4.08
CA GLN A 251 13.89 -11.23 -4.59
C GLN A 251 15.05 -11.11 -3.58
N ILE A 252 16.27 -11.19 -4.12
CA ILE A 252 17.55 -11.36 -3.42
C ILE A 252 18.19 -10.04 -2.93
N ALA A 253 17.57 -8.90 -3.20
CA ALA A 253 18.03 -7.62 -2.65
C ALA A 253 17.29 -7.34 -1.34
N PRO A 254 17.96 -6.94 -0.25
CA PRO A 254 17.26 -6.54 0.97
C PRO A 254 16.32 -5.39 0.64
N ALA A 255 15.08 -5.44 1.15
CA ALA A 255 14.18 -4.30 1.07
C ALA A 255 14.84 -3.15 1.84
N ALA A 256 15.28 -2.13 1.10
CA ALA A 256 15.94 -0.96 1.66
C ALA A 256 15.10 0.29 1.44
N LEU A 257 14.93 1.04 2.51
CA LEU A 257 14.42 2.39 2.48
C LEU A 257 15.59 3.38 2.41
N THR A 258 15.51 4.34 1.50
CA THR A 258 16.41 5.51 1.52
C THR A 258 15.57 6.77 1.48
N VAL A 259 15.78 7.66 2.45
CA VAL A 259 15.14 8.97 2.55
C VAL A 259 16.23 10.03 2.62
N ASN A 260 16.28 10.91 1.64
CA ASN A 260 17.27 11.99 1.57
C ASN A 260 16.59 13.35 1.46
N THR A 261 17.08 14.34 2.21
CA THR A 261 16.69 15.74 2.05
C THR A 261 15.18 15.95 2.08
N SER A 262 14.47 15.25 2.97
CA SER A 262 12.99 15.19 2.93
C SER A 262 12.37 15.63 4.25
N THR A 263 11.11 16.04 4.19
CA THR A 263 10.38 16.59 5.34
C THR A 263 9.11 15.78 5.62
N PHE A 264 8.95 15.35 6.87
CA PHE A 264 7.73 14.74 7.39
C PHE A 264 7.19 15.64 8.50
N THR A 265 6.09 16.33 8.22
CA THR A 265 5.52 17.29 9.17
C THR A 265 4.04 17.05 9.43
N ALA A 266 3.61 17.24 10.68
CA ALA A 266 2.21 17.19 11.07
C ALA A 266 1.49 15.88 10.68
N ASN A 267 2.19 14.75 10.63
CA ASN A 267 1.58 13.46 10.35
C ASN A 267 1.08 12.81 11.65
N ALA A 268 -0.06 12.12 11.61
CA ALA A 268 -0.68 11.57 12.82
C ALA A 268 -1.07 10.10 12.67
N ALA A 269 -0.47 9.24 13.48
CA ALA A 269 -0.73 7.81 13.53
C ALA A 269 -1.48 7.41 14.82
N GLY A 270 -2.48 6.55 14.68
CA GLY A 270 -3.14 5.91 15.82
C GLY A 270 -2.29 4.85 16.52
N GLY A 271 -1.18 4.41 15.91
CA GLY A 271 -0.24 3.43 16.44
C GLY A 271 1.15 4.04 16.59
N GLN A 272 2.12 3.50 15.87
CA GLN A 272 3.53 3.90 15.97
C GLN A 272 3.95 4.86 14.84
N GLY A 273 5.03 5.61 15.00
CA GLY A 273 5.66 6.34 13.89
C GLY A 273 4.73 7.35 13.24
N GLY A 274 4.52 8.51 13.85
CA GLY A 274 3.62 9.54 13.30
C GLY A 274 4.11 9.99 11.93
N GLY A 275 5.39 10.33 11.82
CA GLY A 275 6.06 10.56 10.55
C GLY A 275 6.28 9.25 9.79
N MET A 276 7.03 8.33 10.39
CA MET A 276 7.53 7.13 9.71
C MET A 276 7.57 5.89 10.61
N GLN A 277 7.19 4.75 10.04
CA GLN A 277 7.39 3.42 10.62
C GLN A 277 8.27 2.57 9.69
N VAL A 278 9.35 2.00 10.23
CA VAL A 278 10.36 1.24 9.48
C VAL A 278 10.60 -0.13 10.11
N ASN A 279 10.36 -1.20 9.34
CA ASN A 279 10.48 -2.57 9.83
C ASN A 279 11.66 -3.34 9.20
N GLY A 280 12.59 -2.66 8.51
CA GLY A 280 13.74 -3.28 7.85
C GLY A 280 14.90 -2.30 7.68
N ALA A 281 15.81 -2.60 6.75
CA ALA A 281 16.97 -1.74 6.49
C ALA A 281 16.56 -0.35 6.00
N ALA A 282 17.11 0.70 6.60
CA ALA A 282 16.86 2.08 6.21
C ALA A 282 18.04 3.01 6.40
N THR A 283 18.12 4.01 5.53
CA THR A 283 18.99 5.17 5.70
C THR A 283 18.15 6.44 5.58
N VAL A 284 18.29 7.35 6.55
CA VAL A 284 17.62 8.64 6.58
C VAL A 284 18.66 9.74 6.70
N ASN A 285 18.82 10.54 5.66
CA ASN A 285 19.85 11.58 5.59
C ASN A 285 19.26 12.96 5.35
N ASP A 286 19.87 13.97 5.98
CA ASP A 286 19.62 15.40 5.73
C ASP A 286 18.12 15.76 5.80
N SER A 287 17.37 15.09 6.67
CA SER A 287 15.91 15.14 6.67
C SER A 287 15.35 15.78 7.95
N THR A 288 14.06 16.09 7.93
CA THR A 288 13.36 16.71 9.05
C THR A 288 12.07 15.96 9.32
N LEU A 289 11.90 15.49 10.56
CA LEU A 289 10.67 14.90 11.06
C LEU A 289 10.18 15.76 12.23
N ALA A 290 9.17 16.59 11.98
CA ALA A 290 8.67 17.57 12.95
C ALA A 290 7.15 17.52 13.15
N ASP A 291 6.66 17.92 14.32
CA ASP A 291 5.22 18.01 14.62
C ASP A 291 4.42 16.72 14.41
N ASN A 292 5.08 15.56 14.39
CA ASN A 292 4.39 14.32 14.13
C ASN A 292 3.85 13.73 15.44
N VAL A 293 2.69 13.08 15.33
CA VAL A 293 1.94 12.58 16.48
C VAL A 293 1.68 11.09 16.35
N ALA A 294 1.96 10.33 17.41
CA ALA A 294 1.69 8.90 17.47
C ALA A 294 1.34 8.44 18.90
N GLN A 295 0.99 7.17 19.08
CA GLN A 295 1.03 6.58 20.42
C GLN A 295 2.47 6.32 20.87
N GLN A 296 3.34 5.91 19.95
CA GLN A 296 4.76 5.64 20.20
C GLN A 296 5.61 6.13 19.04
N GLY A 297 6.76 6.75 19.30
CA GLY A 297 7.61 7.26 18.21
C GLY A 297 6.88 8.34 17.44
N GLY A 298 6.67 9.52 18.03
CA GLY A 298 5.94 10.61 17.39
C GLY A 298 6.49 10.91 16.00
N ALA A 299 7.82 11.04 15.88
CA ALA A 299 8.50 11.17 14.59
C ALA A 299 8.64 9.82 13.89
N MET A 300 9.35 8.89 14.53
CA MET A 300 9.78 7.65 13.90
C MET A 300 9.66 6.46 14.85
N ALA A 301 9.32 5.32 14.27
CA ALA A 301 9.32 4.04 14.94
C ALA A 301 10.05 2.99 14.11
N VAL A 302 10.89 2.18 14.77
CA VAL A 302 11.78 1.19 14.16
C VAL A 302 11.47 -0.20 14.74
N GLY A 303 11.28 -1.20 13.89
CA GLY A 303 10.96 -2.59 14.27
C GLY A 303 9.47 -2.95 14.22
N THR A 304 9.13 -4.21 14.49
CA THR A 304 7.83 -4.82 14.13
C THR A 304 6.84 -5.03 15.28
N ALA A 305 7.28 -5.16 16.54
CA ALA A 305 6.49 -5.56 17.71
C ALA A 305 6.64 -4.58 18.87
N LEU A 306 6.41 -3.30 18.55
CA LEU A 306 6.31 -2.19 19.51
C LEU A 306 5.09 -2.30 20.45
N ALA A 307 4.22 -3.30 20.27
CA ALA A 307 3.14 -3.60 21.22
C ALA A 307 3.67 -3.88 22.64
N ASN A 308 4.91 -4.37 22.77
CA ASN A 308 5.53 -4.66 24.06
C ASN A 308 6.18 -3.46 24.77
N VAL A 309 6.29 -2.28 24.14
CA VAL A 309 6.69 -1.04 24.85
C VAL A 309 5.59 -0.61 25.84
N ILE A 310 4.36 -1.11 25.67
CA ILE A 310 3.17 -0.75 26.44
C ILE A 310 3.16 -1.41 27.82
N ASN A 311 3.82 -2.55 27.99
CA ASN A 311 3.83 -3.27 29.26
C ASN A 311 5.04 -2.82 30.08
N ASP A 312 4.79 -2.22 31.24
CA ASP A 312 5.68 -1.47 32.14
C ASP A 312 7.01 -2.13 32.60
N ALA A 313 7.46 -3.22 31.96
CA ALA A 313 8.69 -3.93 32.28
C ALA A 313 9.90 -3.53 31.41
N LEU A 314 10.01 -2.25 31.01
CA LEU A 314 11.34 -1.67 30.73
C LEU A 314 11.99 -1.38 32.09
N SER A 315 12.32 -2.44 32.82
CA SER A 315 13.39 -2.38 33.83
C SER A 315 14.61 -1.79 33.13
N ALA A 316 15.45 -1.04 33.84
CA ALA A 316 16.65 -0.41 33.30
C ALA A 316 17.53 -1.46 32.59
N ALA A 317 17.22 -1.74 31.33
CA ALA A 317 17.89 -2.74 30.54
C ALA A 317 19.23 -2.09 30.21
N LYS A 318 20.25 -2.56 30.92
CA LYS A 318 21.65 -2.40 30.53
C LYS A 318 21.77 -2.85 29.08
N THR A 319 21.68 -1.91 28.14
CA THR A 319 22.10 -2.14 26.78
C THR A 319 23.61 -2.30 26.82
N VAL A 320 24.05 -3.47 26.41
CA VAL A 320 25.44 -3.74 26.07
C VAL A 320 25.77 -2.87 24.88
N GLN A 321 26.60 -1.83 25.08
CA GLN A 321 27.43 -1.30 24.00
C GLN A 321 28.20 -2.50 23.44
N ARG A 322 27.82 -2.99 22.26
CA ARG A 322 28.50 -4.12 21.65
C ARG A 322 29.87 -3.63 21.18
N THR A 323 30.93 -4.21 21.76
CA THR A 323 32.16 -4.38 21.01
C THR A 323 31.84 -5.20 19.75
N TRP A 324 32.47 -4.82 18.64
CA TRP A 324 32.34 -5.22 17.23
C TRP A 324 32.18 -6.71 16.87
N ALA A 325 32.00 -7.65 17.80
CA ALA A 325 32.27 -9.07 17.59
C ALA A 325 31.06 -10.06 17.64
N ALA A 326 29.80 -9.64 17.71
CA ALA A 326 28.69 -10.62 17.83
C ALA A 326 27.44 -10.34 16.98
N ALA A 327 27.58 -9.71 15.81
CA ALA A 327 26.47 -9.39 14.91
C ALA A 327 25.98 -10.67 14.21
N ALA A 328 25.10 -11.45 14.85
CA ALA A 328 24.34 -12.50 14.17
C ALA A 328 23.21 -13.04 15.07
N SER A 329 21.94 -12.66 14.79
CA SER A 329 20.78 -13.58 14.64
C SER A 329 19.41 -12.94 14.92
N ALA A 330 18.77 -12.41 13.88
CA ALA A 330 17.31 -12.35 13.57
C ALA A 330 17.05 -11.21 12.56
N PRO A 331 15.98 -11.22 11.74
CA PRO A 331 15.68 -10.15 10.79
C PRO A 331 15.18 -8.91 11.55
N MET A 332 16.11 -8.14 12.07
CA MET A 332 15.89 -6.92 12.81
C MET A 332 15.92 -5.73 11.86
N ALA A 333 15.25 -4.62 12.21
CA ALA A 333 15.44 -3.39 11.46
C ALA A 333 16.87 -2.88 11.74
N SER A 334 17.53 -2.36 10.70
CA SER A 334 18.84 -1.71 10.81
C SER A 334 18.68 -0.34 10.18
N VAL A 335 18.74 0.69 11.03
CA VAL A 335 18.43 2.07 10.62
C VAL A 335 19.62 2.95 10.91
N GLU A 336 20.11 3.65 9.89
CA GLU A 336 21.08 4.72 10.03
C GLU A 336 20.38 6.05 9.82
N ILE A 337 20.57 6.98 10.77
CA ILE A 337 20.06 8.34 10.70
C ILE A 337 21.24 9.30 10.77
N THR A 338 21.40 10.10 9.72
CA THR A 338 22.51 11.04 9.57
C THR A 338 22.00 12.44 9.26
N ASN A 339 22.59 13.48 9.88
CA ASN A 339 22.28 14.89 9.62
C ASN A 339 20.78 15.22 9.65
N THR A 340 20.02 14.54 10.51
CA THR A 340 18.57 14.60 10.50
C THR A 340 18.06 15.25 11.78
N THR A 341 16.92 15.92 11.71
CA THR A 341 16.28 16.58 12.86
C THR A 341 14.93 15.94 13.17
N LEU A 342 14.78 15.42 14.39
CA LEU A 342 13.52 14.94 14.98
C LEU A 342 13.15 15.90 16.12
N THR A 343 12.18 16.78 15.89
CA THR A 343 11.80 17.82 16.87
C THR A 343 10.31 18.04 16.96
N ASP A 344 9.83 18.54 18.10
CA ASP A 344 8.42 18.87 18.35
C ASP A 344 7.43 17.73 18.07
N ASN A 345 7.90 16.47 18.12
CA ASN A 345 7.04 15.31 17.93
C ASN A 345 6.43 14.89 19.27
N VAL A 346 5.21 14.36 19.20
CA VAL A 346 4.45 13.96 20.39
C VAL A 346 4.08 12.49 20.31
N ALA A 347 4.44 11.74 21.35
CA ALA A 347 3.93 10.40 21.57
C ALA A 347 3.04 10.36 22.83
N THR A 348 1.86 9.76 22.74
CA THR A 348 0.96 9.67 23.90
C THR A 348 1.36 8.58 24.90
N ARG A 349 2.37 7.75 24.60
CA ARG A 349 2.89 6.71 25.51
C ARG A 349 4.40 6.79 25.70
N SER A 350 5.17 6.70 24.62
CA SER A 350 6.63 6.56 24.72
C SER A 350 7.39 7.02 23.48
N GLY A 351 8.62 7.51 23.68
CA GLY A 351 9.52 7.88 22.57
C GLY A 351 8.95 9.02 21.75
N GLY A 352 8.90 10.24 22.31
CA GLY A 352 8.26 11.37 21.63
C GLY A 352 8.83 11.62 20.24
N GLY A 353 10.16 11.57 20.10
CA GLY A 353 10.84 11.58 18.80
C GLY A 353 10.91 10.18 18.19
N LEU A 354 11.51 9.25 18.92
CA LEU A 354 11.93 7.96 18.37
C LEU A 354 11.59 6.78 19.29
N VAL A 355 11.15 5.66 18.71
CA VAL A 355 11.09 4.38 19.42
C VAL A 355 11.76 3.27 18.61
N VAL A 356 12.59 2.46 19.27
CA VAL A 356 13.30 1.32 18.69
C VAL A 356 12.85 0.05 19.39
N GLY A 357 12.36 -0.92 18.63
CA GLY A 357 11.86 -2.19 19.14
C GLY A 357 12.58 -3.43 18.60
N ASP A 358 12.27 -4.58 19.20
CA ASP A 358 12.61 -5.94 18.73
C ASP A 358 14.09 -6.22 18.50
N GLY A 359 14.95 -5.66 19.34
CA GLY A 359 16.38 -5.85 19.19
C GLY A 359 16.97 -5.20 17.94
N SER A 360 16.24 -4.26 17.32
CA SER A 360 16.70 -3.51 16.15
C SER A 360 17.97 -2.71 16.43
N ASP A 361 18.74 -2.52 15.37
CA ASP A 361 19.95 -1.71 15.35
C ASP A 361 19.61 -0.31 14.85
N LEU A 362 20.04 0.69 15.60
CA LEU A 362 19.94 2.10 15.24
C LEU A 362 21.32 2.74 15.39
N THR A 363 21.81 3.37 14.33
CA THR A 363 22.98 4.24 14.39
C THR A 363 22.54 5.69 14.18
N LEU A 364 22.91 6.55 15.12
CA LEU A 364 22.68 7.99 15.07
C LEU A 364 24.00 8.70 14.82
N ASN A 365 24.05 9.52 13.77
CA ASN A 365 25.23 10.30 13.40
C ASN A 365 24.83 11.77 13.12
N ASN A 366 25.42 12.71 13.83
CA ASN A 366 25.18 14.15 13.68
C ASN A 366 23.66 14.49 13.61
N THR A 367 22.88 13.85 14.46
CA THR A 367 21.41 13.91 14.43
C THR A 367 20.89 14.65 15.65
N VAL A 368 19.82 15.43 15.46
CA VAL A 368 19.14 16.18 16.53
C VAL A 368 17.86 15.45 16.90
N ILE A 369 17.73 15.02 18.15
CA ILE A 369 16.49 14.49 18.75
C ILE A 369 16.20 15.32 20.00
N SER A 370 15.46 16.42 19.84
CA SER A 370 15.24 17.39 20.93
C SER A 370 13.92 18.12 20.77
N GLY A 371 13.27 18.47 21.88
CA GLY A 371 11.99 19.17 21.88
C GLY A 371 10.78 18.24 21.77
N ASN A 372 10.99 16.92 21.83
CA ASN A 372 9.90 15.96 21.70
C ASN A 372 9.22 15.70 23.06
N THR A 373 7.96 15.25 23.02
CA THR A 373 7.12 15.04 24.21
C THR A 373 6.56 13.63 24.27
N ALA A 374 6.78 12.93 25.39
CA ALA A 374 6.10 11.68 25.73
C ALA A 374 6.10 11.43 27.25
N PRO A 375 5.13 10.67 27.79
CA PRO A 375 5.15 10.25 29.20
C PRO A 375 6.41 9.48 29.60
N ARG A 376 6.95 8.64 28.69
CA ARG A 376 8.16 7.85 28.92
C ARG A 376 9.18 8.08 27.80
N GLY A 377 10.40 8.49 28.17
CA GLY A 377 11.48 8.78 27.20
C GLY A 377 11.03 9.82 26.18
N ARG A 378 10.93 11.08 26.63
CA ARG A 378 10.38 12.17 25.80
C ARG A 378 11.08 12.30 24.45
N GLU A 379 12.38 12.02 24.38
CA GLU A 379 13.12 12.07 23.11
C GLU A 379 13.12 10.72 22.43
N ALA A 380 13.60 9.69 23.12
CA ALA A 380 13.74 8.36 22.54
C ALA A 380 13.56 7.23 23.55
N VAL A 381 13.08 6.10 23.07
CA VAL A 381 13.01 4.85 23.82
C VAL A 381 13.58 3.72 22.97
N ALA A 382 14.50 2.95 23.54
CA ALA A 382 14.96 1.69 22.98
C ALA A 382 14.52 0.52 23.87
N GLN A 383 13.95 -0.52 23.27
CA GLN A 383 13.57 -1.73 23.99
C GLN A 383 14.79 -2.55 24.40
N ALA A 384 14.65 -3.34 25.47
CA ALA A 384 15.65 -4.31 25.87
C ALA A 384 16.03 -5.23 24.69
N GLY A 385 17.34 -5.42 24.48
CA GLY A 385 17.89 -6.17 23.36
C GLY A 385 18.15 -5.34 22.10
N SER A 386 17.62 -4.12 21.99
CA SER A 386 17.91 -3.21 20.87
C SER A 386 19.30 -2.61 21.01
N PHE A 387 19.96 -2.36 19.89
CA PHE A 387 21.26 -1.72 19.87
C PHE A 387 21.12 -0.30 19.34
N VAL A 388 21.63 0.65 20.10
CA VAL A 388 21.64 2.06 19.70
C VAL A 388 23.08 2.54 19.76
N GLU A 389 23.67 2.74 18.59
CA GLU A 389 24.97 3.36 18.41
C GLU A 389 24.78 4.88 18.39
N VAL A 390 25.36 5.50 19.41
CA VAL A 390 25.45 6.95 19.63
C VAL A 390 26.93 7.29 19.82
N ASP A 391 27.27 8.46 20.36
CA ASP A 391 28.64 8.98 20.42
C ASP A 391 29.19 9.41 19.05
N ASN A 392 28.34 10.04 18.25
CA ASN A 392 28.69 10.54 16.92
C ASN A 392 28.16 11.96 16.71
N ALA A 393 28.50 12.88 17.61
CA ALA A 393 28.13 14.30 17.53
C ALA A 393 26.62 14.56 17.45
N ASN A 394 25.80 13.76 18.13
CA ASN A 394 24.35 13.96 18.15
C ASN A 394 23.95 15.03 19.17
N THR A 395 22.78 15.66 18.99
CA THR A 395 22.14 16.46 20.04
C THR A 395 20.90 15.73 20.53
N ILE A 396 20.94 15.19 21.74
CA ILE A 396 19.85 14.36 22.29
C ILE A 396 19.34 14.98 23.59
N GLY A 397 18.09 15.46 23.54
CA GLY A 397 17.41 16.08 24.68
C GLY A 397 17.74 17.55 24.86
N PHE A 398 17.30 18.05 26.01
CA PHE A 398 17.44 19.45 26.39
C PHE A 398 17.31 19.66 27.90
N GLY A 399 17.73 20.83 28.40
CA GLY A 399 17.52 21.25 29.78
C GLY A 399 18.26 20.37 30.80
N GLY A 400 19.46 19.91 30.45
CA GLY A 400 20.29 19.05 31.30
C GLY A 400 19.84 17.59 31.37
N SER A 401 18.86 17.17 30.56
CA SER A 401 18.40 15.79 30.51
C SER A 401 18.30 15.31 29.06
N ALA A 402 18.87 14.14 28.78
CA ALA A 402 18.79 13.51 27.46
C ALA A 402 17.37 13.05 27.10
N GLY A 403 16.51 12.83 28.11
CA GLY A 403 15.12 12.42 27.87
C GLY A 403 14.98 11.04 27.20
N VAL A 404 15.99 10.17 27.31
CA VAL A 404 16.02 8.84 26.71
C VAL A 404 15.77 7.71 27.71
N VAL A 405 15.34 6.55 27.22
CA VAL A 405 15.21 5.31 27.99
C VAL A 405 15.81 4.16 27.18
N GLY A 406 16.59 3.30 27.84
CA GLY A 406 17.17 2.09 27.22
C GLY A 406 18.52 2.31 26.52
N PHE A 407 19.07 3.53 26.56
CA PHE A 407 20.45 3.86 26.19
C PHE A 407 20.83 5.19 26.83
N ALA A 408 22.10 5.60 26.71
CA ALA A 408 22.59 6.91 27.16
C ALA A 408 23.43 7.55 26.05
N PRO A 409 23.38 8.88 25.86
CA PRO A 409 24.29 9.58 24.94
C PRO A 409 25.76 9.33 25.29
N GLY A 410 26.63 9.37 24.27
CA GLY A 410 28.08 9.23 24.38
C GLY A 410 28.79 10.53 24.75
N GLN A 411 30.14 10.51 24.72
CA GLN A 411 30.97 11.66 25.12
C GLN A 411 30.93 12.83 24.13
N THR A 412 30.77 12.52 22.84
CA THR A 412 30.68 13.49 21.75
C THR A 412 29.25 13.97 21.50
N ASP A 413 28.26 13.37 22.17
CA ASP A 413 26.88 13.82 22.06
C ASP A 413 26.59 14.94 23.06
N ASP A 414 25.77 15.89 22.63
CA ASP A 414 25.38 17.06 23.41
C ASP A 414 23.93 16.97 23.90
N ILE A 415 23.68 17.55 25.07
CA ILE A 415 22.33 17.83 25.56
C ILE A 415 22.10 19.33 25.41
N ALA A 416 21.14 19.73 24.57
CA ALA A 416 20.92 21.15 24.28
C ALA A 416 20.48 21.93 25.55
N PRO A 417 20.80 23.22 25.67
CA PRO A 417 20.27 24.03 26.78
C PRO A 417 18.75 24.23 26.67
N ARG A 418 18.23 24.26 25.44
CA ARG A 418 16.83 24.44 25.09
C ARG A 418 16.53 23.67 23.80
N PRO A 419 15.26 23.31 23.55
CA PRO A 419 14.86 22.73 22.27
C PRO A 419 15.30 23.61 21.08
N PRO A 420 15.67 23.01 19.94
CA PRO A 420 15.88 23.76 18.71
C PRO A 420 14.58 24.46 18.31
N THR A 421 14.69 25.52 17.51
CA THR A 421 13.50 26.15 16.92
C THR A 421 12.85 25.19 15.93
N ASP A 422 11.53 25.06 15.99
CA ASP A 422 10.75 24.29 15.02
C ASP A 422 11.11 24.72 13.57
N PRO A 423 11.68 23.81 12.76
CA PRO A 423 12.05 24.08 11.37
C PRO A 423 10.85 24.12 10.43
N THR A 424 9.66 23.68 10.86
CA THR A 424 8.42 23.68 10.08
C THR A 424 7.21 24.26 10.81
N PRO A 425 7.23 25.53 11.28
CA PRO A 425 6.15 26.12 12.08
C PRO A 425 4.78 25.94 11.42
N GLY A 426 3.94 25.11 12.04
CA GLY A 426 2.65 24.71 11.52
C GLY A 426 1.64 24.39 12.62
N ALA A 427 0.37 24.21 12.27
CA ALA A 427 -0.61 23.75 13.25
C ALA A 427 -0.34 22.27 13.58
N PRO A 428 -0.04 21.92 14.84
CA PRO A 428 0.17 20.53 15.22
C PRO A 428 -1.08 19.70 14.87
N PRO A 429 -0.91 18.46 14.40
CA PRO A 429 -2.04 17.63 14.01
C PRO A 429 -2.88 17.29 15.25
N PRO A 430 -4.19 17.01 15.07
CA PRO A 430 -5.07 16.75 16.21
C PRO A 430 -4.55 15.59 17.07
N PRO A 431 -4.78 15.62 18.40
CA PRO A 431 -4.35 14.56 19.31
C PRO A 431 -4.81 13.18 18.85
N VAL A 432 -4.03 12.12 19.16
CA VAL A 432 -4.34 10.74 18.76
C VAL A 432 -5.78 10.34 19.11
N GLY A 433 -6.29 10.73 20.29
CA GLY A 433 -7.67 10.47 20.73
C GLY A 433 -8.76 11.25 19.98
N ALA A 434 -8.39 12.33 19.29
CA ALA A 434 -9.25 13.12 18.42
C ALA A 434 -9.15 12.70 16.94
N LEU A 435 -8.33 11.70 16.61
CA LEU A 435 -8.41 11.03 15.31
C LEU A 435 -9.74 10.29 15.27
N ALA A 436 -10.79 10.92 14.77
CA ALA A 436 -12.03 10.22 14.49
C ALA A 436 -11.85 9.31 13.27
N PRO A 437 -12.52 8.13 13.20
CA PRO A 437 -12.69 7.46 11.93
C PRO A 437 -13.24 8.51 10.94
N PRO A 438 -12.72 8.60 9.71
CA PRO A 438 -13.39 9.36 8.67
C PRO A 438 -14.86 8.96 8.65
N THR A 439 -15.77 9.92 8.79
CA THR A 439 -17.19 9.69 8.60
C THR A 439 -17.37 8.89 7.31
N PRO A 440 -18.01 7.71 7.36
CA PRO A 440 -18.41 7.03 6.14
C PRO A 440 -19.14 8.05 5.25
N PRO A 441 -18.93 8.05 3.92
CA PRO A 441 -19.81 8.84 3.08
C PRO A 441 -21.24 8.47 3.44
N ALA A 442 -22.12 9.47 3.59
CA ALA A 442 -23.54 9.22 3.66
C ALA A 442 -23.87 8.27 2.50
N GLU A 443 -24.43 7.12 2.84
CA GLU A 443 -24.96 6.23 1.81
C GLU A 443 -25.87 7.10 0.94
N PRO A 444 -25.73 7.06 -0.41
CA PRO A 444 -26.73 7.73 -1.24
C PRO A 444 -28.09 7.24 -0.73
N PRO A 445 -29.09 8.14 -0.57
CA PRO A 445 -30.40 7.71 -0.15
C PRO A 445 -30.77 6.52 -1.03
N PRO A 446 -31.33 5.42 -0.45
CA PRO A 446 -31.74 4.28 -1.25
C PRO A 446 -32.50 4.83 -2.46
N PRO A 447 -32.27 4.28 -3.67
CA PRO A 447 -33.03 4.71 -4.84
C PRO A 447 -34.49 4.75 -4.40
N ARG A 448 -35.19 5.87 -4.64
CA ARG A 448 -36.60 5.99 -4.29
C ARG A 448 -37.23 4.67 -4.74
N VAL A 449 -37.68 3.88 -3.77
CA VAL A 449 -38.49 2.71 -4.05
C VAL A 449 -39.60 3.28 -4.92
N ALA A 450 -39.69 2.82 -6.17
CA ALA A 450 -40.81 3.19 -7.02
C ALA A 450 -42.05 2.97 -6.17
N PRO A 451 -43.00 3.92 -6.13
CA PRO A 451 -44.22 3.74 -5.37
C PRO A 451 -44.77 2.35 -5.70
N ALA A 452 -45.13 1.59 -4.66
CA ALA A 452 -45.69 0.26 -4.84
C ALA A 452 -46.74 0.32 -5.96
N PRO A 453 -46.75 -0.62 -6.92
CA PRO A 453 -47.79 -0.63 -7.93
C PRO A 453 -49.13 -0.55 -7.21
N SER A 454 -49.99 0.34 -7.69
CA SER A 454 -51.33 0.52 -7.15
C SER A 454 -51.98 -0.87 -6.97
N PRO A 455 -52.67 -1.13 -5.85
CA PRO A 455 -53.31 -2.42 -5.64
C PRO A 455 -54.18 -2.73 -6.86
N MET A 456 -53.99 -3.93 -7.42
CA MET A 456 -54.86 -4.43 -8.49
C MET A 456 -56.32 -4.33 -8.01
N PRO A 457 -57.25 -3.88 -8.87
CA PRO A 457 -58.66 -3.89 -8.52
C PRO A 457 -59.09 -5.33 -8.18
N PRO A 458 -60.02 -5.51 -7.23
CA PRO A 458 -60.50 -6.83 -6.85
C PRO A 458 -61.10 -7.56 -8.06
N PRO A 459 -60.99 -8.90 -8.12
CA PRO A 459 -61.66 -9.67 -9.17
C PRO A 459 -63.17 -9.48 -9.05
N PRO A 460 -63.92 -9.44 -10.17
CA PRO A 460 -65.36 -9.28 -10.14
C PRO A 460 -66.03 -10.47 -9.44
N ASP A 461 -67.09 -10.14 -8.68
CA ASP A 461 -67.86 -11.07 -7.87
C ASP A 461 -68.33 -12.31 -8.67
N SER A 462 -68.17 -13.46 -8.03
CA SER A 462 -68.62 -14.77 -8.47
C SER A 462 -70.10 -14.79 -8.85
N VAL A 463 -70.38 -15.03 -10.14
CA VAL A 463 -71.71 -15.44 -10.62
C VAL A 463 -71.99 -16.87 -10.10
N PRO A 464 -73.22 -17.20 -9.65
CA PRO A 464 -73.50 -18.51 -9.05
C PRO A 464 -73.45 -19.65 -10.08
N LEU A 465 -72.88 -20.78 -9.68
CA LEU A 465 -72.83 -22.03 -10.45
C LEU A 465 -74.24 -22.58 -10.76
N PRO A 466 -74.52 -23.04 -11.99
CA PRO A 466 -75.69 -23.86 -12.26
C PRO A 466 -75.49 -25.31 -11.80
N ALA A 467 -76.59 -25.92 -11.33
CA ALA A 467 -76.68 -27.28 -10.79
C ALA A 467 -76.33 -28.38 -11.82
N PRO A 468 -75.92 -29.59 -11.38
CA PRO A 468 -75.33 -30.61 -12.24
C PRO A 468 -76.41 -31.37 -13.04
N LEU A 469 -76.19 -31.55 -14.34
CA LEU A 469 -76.99 -32.44 -15.18
C LEU A 469 -76.17 -33.68 -15.61
N ILE A 470 -76.87 -34.80 -15.57
CA ILE A 470 -76.50 -36.22 -15.65
C ILE A 470 -75.92 -36.59 -17.04
N PRO A 471 -75.06 -37.63 -17.15
CA PRO A 471 -74.36 -37.98 -18.39
C PRO A 471 -75.32 -38.46 -19.49
N ARG A 472 -75.04 -38.09 -20.75
CA ARG A 472 -75.60 -38.75 -21.93
C ARG A 472 -74.48 -39.21 -22.87
N ASP A 473 -74.68 -40.41 -23.39
CA ASP A 473 -73.82 -41.24 -24.23
C ASP A 473 -73.41 -40.61 -25.60
N PRO A 474 -72.39 -41.18 -26.29
CA PRO A 474 -71.56 -40.46 -27.26
C PRO A 474 -72.20 -40.34 -28.65
N VAL A 475 -71.94 -39.22 -29.33
CA VAL A 475 -72.36 -38.99 -30.73
C VAL A 475 -71.14 -38.94 -31.65
N SER A 476 -71.25 -39.65 -32.77
CA SER A 476 -70.24 -40.01 -33.78
C SER A 476 -69.59 -38.84 -34.55
N PRO A 477 -68.40 -39.04 -35.17
CA PRO A 477 -67.65 -37.98 -35.85
C PRO A 477 -68.25 -37.57 -37.21
N PRO A 478 -68.10 -36.30 -37.65
CA PRO A 478 -68.46 -35.88 -39.01
C PRO A 478 -67.40 -36.30 -40.05
N GLY A 479 -67.87 -36.61 -41.26
CA GLY A 479 -67.11 -37.15 -42.40
C GLY A 479 -66.30 -36.14 -43.25
N PRO A 480 -65.73 -36.60 -44.38
CA PRO A 480 -64.66 -35.92 -45.12
C PRO A 480 -65.13 -34.74 -46.02
N PRO A 481 -64.19 -33.87 -46.46
CA PRO A 481 -64.49 -32.58 -47.12
C PRO A 481 -64.88 -32.70 -48.61
N SER A 482 -65.65 -31.70 -49.08
CA SER A 482 -66.13 -31.54 -50.46
C SER A 482 -65.10 -30.83 -51.39
N PRO A 483 -65.13 -31.05 -52.72
CA PRO A 483 -64.12 -30.58 -53.69
C PRO A 483 -64.30 -29.12 -54.17
N PRO A 484 -63.29 -28.52 -54.85
CA PRO A 484 -63.27 -27.11 -55.22
C PRO A 484 -64.00 -26.78 -56.54
N ASP A 485 -64.57 -25.57 -56.60
CA ASP A 485 -65.24 -24.99 -57.79
C ASP A 485 -64.27 -24.45 -58.86
N PRO A 486 -64.67 -24.40 -60.15
CA PRO A 486 -63.78 -24.11 -61.28
C PRO A 486 -63.74 -22.61 -61.66
N GLY A 487 -62.57 -22.16 -62.13
CA GLY A 487 -62.30 -20.77 -62.56
C GLY A 487 -62.88 -20.40 -63.95
N PRO A 488 -62.90 -19.09 -64.28
CA PRO A 488 -63.42 -18.59 -65.57
C PRO A 488 -62.36 -18.55 -66.71
N PRO A 489 -62.79 -18.53 -67.99
CA PRO A 489 -61.95 -18.80 -69.18
C PRO A 489 -61.22 -17.56 -69.75
N PRO A 490 -60.27 -17.73 -70.69
CA PRO A 490 -59.41 -16.67 -71.21
C PRO A 490 -60.05 -15.93 -72.40
N ASN A 491 -59.59 -14.71 -72.68
CA ASN A 491 -59.96 -13.96 -73.87
C ASN A 491 -58.72 -13.49 -74.63
N ASP A 492 -58.76 -13.69 -75.95
CA ASP A 492 -57.71 -13.50 -76.94
C ASP A 492 -57.43 -12.02 -77.28
N GLY A 493 -56.21 -11.72 -77.74
CA GLY A 493 -55.80 -10.41 -78.30
C GLY A 493 -56.50 -10.06 -79.64
N PRO A 494 -56.17 -8.97 -80.37
CA PRO A 494 -54.82 -8.68 -80.91
C PRO A 494 -54.53 -7.14 -81.11
N PRO A 495 -53.64 -6.67 -82.03
CA PRO A 495 -52.18 -6.65 -81.89
C PRO A 495 -51.53 -5.24 -82.10
N ALA A 496 -50.21 -5.23 -81.87
CA ALA A 496 -49.14 -4.28 -82.17
C ALA A 496 -49.37 -3.10 -83.13
N ASN A 497 -48.74 -1.95 -82.80
CA ASN A 497 -48.11 -1.14 -83.83
C ASN A 497 -46.85 -0.40 -83.34
N ASN A 498 -45.91 -0.28 -84.28
CA ASN A 498 -44.51 0.14 -84.18
C ASN A 498 -44.33 1.66 -84.03
N GLY A 499 -43.18 2.10 -83.48
CA GLY A 499 -42.71 3.49 -83.65
C GLY A 499 -41.66 3.94 -82.63
N PRO A 500 -40.44 4.36 -83.04
CA PRO A 500 -39.27 4.44 -82.15
C PRO A 500 -38.86 5.87 -81.73
N SER A 501 -38.30 5.98 -80.51
CA SER A 501 -37.09 6.76 -80.14
C SER A 501 -37.09 8.31 -80.33
N PRO A 502 -36.03 9.04 -79.93
CA PRO A 502 -35.77 9.52 -78.58
C PRO A 502 -35.64 11.07 -78.52
N GLY A 503 -35.64 11.66 -77.32
CA GLY A 503 -35.43 13.10 -77.17
C GLY A 503 -34.97 13.51 -75.78
N ASP A 504 -33.71 13.88 -75.72
CA ASP A 504 -32.92 14.46 -74.62
C ASP A 504 -33.63 15.50 -73.74
N GLY A 505 -33.18 15.63 -72.49
CA GLY A 505 -33.41 16.85 -71.70
C GLY A 505 -33.24 16.71 -70.19
N THR A 506 -32.01 16.68 -69.70
CA THR A 506 -31.64 17.04 -68.31
C THR A 506 -32.05 18.50 -67.97
N PRO A 507 -31.81 19.01 -66.75
CA PRO A 507 -32.20 18.57 -65.40
C PRO A 507 -32.94 19.72 -64.66
N SER A 508 -33.61 19.45 -63.54
CA SER A 508 -33.92 20.53 -62.58
C SER A 508 -34.14 20.02 -61.17
N ASP A 509 -33.41 20.65 -60.27
CA ASP A 509 -33.58 20.66 -58.83
C ASP A 509 -35.03 20.97 -58.39
N ASN A 510 -35.49 20.31 -57.34
CA ASN A 510 -35.84 20.93 -56.05
C ASN A 510 -36.65 19.96 -55.17
N ALA A 511 -36.19 19.80 -53.94
CA ALA A 511 -36.89 19.18 -52.81
C ALA A 511 -38.09 20.05 -52.35
N PRO A 512 -38.75 19.73 -51.22
CA PRO A 512 -39.57 18.56 -50.82
C PRO A 512 -41.05 19.05 -50.59
N PRO A 513 -42.03 18.33 -49.97
CA PRO A 513 -42.01 17.99 -48.53
C PRO A 513 -42.85 16.75 -48.07
N SER A 514 -42.69 16.43 -46.79
CA SER A 514 -43.74 16.03 -45.83
C SER A 514 -44.41 14.64 -45.84
N GLY A 515 -44.52 14.10 -44.61
CA GLY A 515 -45.53 13.12 -44.15
C GLY A 515 -45.00 11.69 -44.14
N GLY A 516 -44.93 10.94 -43.03
CA GLY A 516 -45.70 10.97 -41.80
C GLY A 516 -46.59 9.73 -41.73
N GLY A 517 -46.33 8.82 -40.78
CA GLY A 517 -47.11 7.60 -40.48
C GLY A 517 -46.41 6.34 -40.99
N GLY A 518 -46.11 5.31 -40.20
CA GLY A 518 -46.72 4.85 -38.95
C GLY A 518 -47.36 3.48 -39.21
N GLY A 519 -46.88 2.43 -38.54
CA GLY A 519 -47.63 1.18 -38.37
C GLY A 519 -47.14 -0.04 -39.17
N THR A 520 -46.33 -0.86 -38.49
CA THR A 520 -46.16 -2.33 -38.61
C THR A 520 -47.52 -3.08 -38.47
N PRO A 521 -47.66 -4.43 -38.50
CA PRO A 521 -46.64 -5.50 -38.52
C PRO A 521 -46.93 -6.66 -39.50
N ASP A 522 -45.96 -7.55 -39.75
CA ASP A 522 -46.07 -8.98 -39.41
C ASP A 522 -44.92 -9.78 -40.02
N ASN A 523 -44.22 -10.51 -39.15
CA ASN A 523 -43.86 -11.93 -39.26
C ASN A 523 -42.70 -12.22 -38.31
N GLY A 524 -43.06 -12.67 -37.11
CA GLY A 524 -42.18 -13.39 -36.20
C GLY A 524 -41.95 -14.85 -36.63
N PRO A 525 -41.51 -15.74 -35.73
CA PRO A 525 -40.20 -16.42 -35.73
C PRO A 525 -40.38 -17.96 -35.93
N PRO A 526 -39.55 -18.93 -35.44
CA PRO A 526 -38.15 -19.03 -34.98
C PRO A 526 -37.40 -20.18 -35.78
N PRO A 527 -36.44 -21.00 -35.27
CA PRO A 527 -36.54 -21.82 -34.05
C PRO A 527 -35.32 -21.82 -33.11
N ASP A 528 -35.68 -22.08 -31.86
CA ASP A 528 -34.86 -22.53 -30.73
C ASP A 528 -34.23 -23.92 -30.98
N ASN A 529 -33.17 -24.23 -30.22
CA ASN A 529 -33.07 -25.43 -29.37
C ASN A 529 -31.73 -25.48 -28.61
N GLU A 530 -31.78 -25.18 -27.30
CA GLU A 530 -31.17 -26.06 -26.27
C GLU A 530 -32.08 -27.34 -26.11
N PRO A 531 -31.88 -28.38 -25.24
CA PRO A 531 -31.13 -28.45 -23.96
C PRO A 531 -30.57 -29.89 -23.63
N PRO A 532 -30.59 -30.46 -22.38
CA PRO A 532 -29.66 -30.31 -21.24
C PRO A 532 -29.20 -31.68 -20.60
N LEU A 533 -28.71 -31.62 -19.33
CA LEU A 533 -28.55 -32.66 -18.25
C LEU A 533 -27.07 -33.01 -17.89
N ASN A 534 -26.56 -32.56 -16.72
CA ASN A 534 -26.57 -33.18 -15.35
C ASN A 534 -25.40 -34.18 -15.16
N ASP A 535 -24.69 -34.36 -14.04
CA ASP A 535 -24.95 -34.14 -12.61
C ASP A 535 -23.62 -34.17 -11.76
N ASP A 536 -23.71 -33.64 -10.53
CA ASP A 536 -22.98 -33.93 -9.24
C ASP A 536 -21.45 -33.70 -9.13
N GLY A 537 -20.85 -32.90 -8.22
CA GLY A 537 -21.11 -32.51 -6.81
C GLY A 537 -19.92 -32.96 -5.91
N PRO A 538 -19.67 -32.48 -4.66
CA PRO A 538 -20.22 -31.31 -3.97
C PRO A 538 -19.17 -30.42 -3.23
N SER A 539 -19.66 -29.26 -2.79
CA SER A 539 -19.17 -28.40 -1.72
C SER A 539 -19.08 -29.10 -0.35
N ASN A 540 -18.16 -28.67 0.53
CA ASN A 540 -18.32 -28.85 1.97
C ASN A 540 -17.84 -27.63 2.76
N ASN A 541 -18.82 -26.87 3.26
CA ASN A 541 -18.75 -25.98 4.40
C ASN A 541 -19.64 -26.64 5.48
N PRO A 542 -19.18 -26.97 6.69
CA PRO A 542 -20.08 -27.53 7.70
C PRO A 542 -20.81 -26.43 8.50
N PRO A 543 -22.06 -26.67 8.95
CA PRO A 543 -22.91 -25.70 9.63
C PRO A 543 -22.78 -25.73 11.15
N LEU A 544 -23.23 -24.65 11.79
CA LEU A 544 -23.52 -24.54 13.20
C LEU A 544 -24.72 -25.44 13.57
N GLY A 545 -24.58 -26.26 14.60
CA GLY A 545 -25.66 -26.99 15.25
C GLY A 545 -25.35 -27.21 16.73
N ASN A 546 -26.23 -26.68 17.60
CA ASN A 546 -26.23 -26.91 19.05
C ASN A 546 -26.50 -28.39 19.36
N GLY A 547 -25.78 -28.93 20.34
CA GLY A 547 -26.09 -30.19 21.00
C GLY A 547 -24.95 -30.64 21.92
N SER A 548 -25.09 -30.43 23.23
CA SER A 548 -24.27 -31.07 24.26
C SER A 548 -24.38 -32.60 24.16
N PRO A 549 -23.30 -33.34 24.49
CA PRO A 549 -23.29 -34.03 25.78
C PRO A 549 -21.93 -33.95 26.51
N ASP A 550 -21.98 -34.27 27.80
CA ASP A 550 -20.94 -34.16 28.83
C ASP A 550 -19.56 -34.75 28.48
N PRO A 551 -18.47 -34.21 29.05
CA PRO A 551 -17.16 -34.85 29.04
C PRO A 551 -16.98 -35.82 30.24
N PRO A 552 -16.21 -36.91 30.08
CA PRO A 552 -15.83 -37.79 31.18
C PRO A 552 -14.66 -37.24 32.00
N ASP A 553 -14.63 -37.67 33.26
CA ASP A 553 -13.71 -37.33 34.34
C ASP A 553 -12.21 -37.34 33.99
N ALA A 554 -11.50 -36.33 34.52
CA ALA A 554 -10.07 -36.39 34.84
C ALA A 554 -9.76 -35.49 36.06
N PRO A 555 -8.76 -35.83 36.88
CA PRO A 555 -8.87 -35.79 38.34
C PRO A 555 -8.42 -34.47 39.00
N GLU A 556 -9.04 -34.21 40.16
CA GLU A 556 -8.74 -33.10 41.08
C GLU A 556 -7.32 -33.14 41.65
N LEU A 557 -6.69 -31.97 41.77
CA LEU A 557 -5.70 -31.66 42.80
C LEU A 557 -5.99 -30.27 43.41
N PRO A 558 -5.75 -30.05 44.71
CA PRO A 558 -6.55 -29.11 45.51
C PRO A 558 -5.95 -27.69 45.64
N GLY A 559 -6.85 -26.71 45.59
CA GLY A 559 -7.02 -25.62 46.57
C GLY A 559 -5.86 -24.63 46.82
N ALA A 560 -6.00 -23.40 46.30
CA ALA A 560 -5.40 -22.20 46.87
C ALA A 560 -6.50 -21.19 47.25
N PRO A 561 -6.44 -20.55 48.44
CA PRO A 561 -7.54 -19.76 49.00
C PRO A 561 -7.67 -18.35 48.37
N PRO A 562 -8.85 -17.71 48.46
CA PRO A 562 -9.14 -16.42 47.81
C PRO A 562 -8.53 -15.22 48.58
N PRO A 563 -8.32 -14.07 47.91
CA PRO A 563 -7.79 -12.87 48.55
C PRO A 563 -8.85 -12.12 49.35
N ASP A 564 -8.48 -11.76 50.58
CA ASP A 564 -9.29 -10.99 51.51
C ASP A 564 -9.58 -9.57 51.03
N ASN A 565 -10.84 -9.21 51.27
CA ASN A 565 -11.48 -7.92 51.10
C ASN A 565 -10.90 -6.91 52.11
N MET A 566 -10.16 -5.88 51.66
CA MET A 566 -9.81 -4.74 52.51
C MET A 566 -10.70 -3.53 52.18
N SER A 567 -11.62 -3.32 53.11
CA SER A 567 -12.47 -2.14 53.31
C SER A 567 -11.67 -0.87 53.56
N ALA A 568 -12.23 0.25 53.11
CA ALA A 568 -11.82 1.61 53.45
C ALA A 568 -12.00 1.91 54.96
N PRO A 569 -11.31 2.95 55.49
CA PRO A 569 -11.78 3.65 56.67
C PRO A 569 -12.19 5.10 56.35
N ASP A 570 -13.42 5.42 56.73
CA ASP A 570 -13.91 6.77 57.00
C ASP A 570 -13.27 7.33 58.28
N GLY A 571 -13.33 8.66 58.41
CA GLY A 571 -12.57 9.47 59.35
C GLY A 571 -13.04 9.51 60.80
N GLY A 572 -12.29 10.25 61.61
CA GLY A 572 -12.61 10.52 63.02
C GLY A 572 -11.47 11.27 63.73
N ALA A 573 -11.78 12.49 64.19
CA ALA A 573 -10.88 13.49 64.74
C ALA A 573 -10.49 13.28 66.22
N ALA A 574 -9.39 13.94 66.63
CA ALA A 574 -9.22 14.76 67.85
C ALA A 574 -7.84 14.59 68.52
N ALA A 575 -7.36 15.73 69.07
CA ALA A 575 -6.11 16.03 69.79
C ALA A 575 -4.91 16.44 68.92
#